data_AF-A0AA87LQ24-F1
#
_entry.id   AF-A0AA87LQ24-F1
#
_cell.length_a   1.000
_cell.length_b   1.000
_cell.length_c   1.000
_cell.angle_alpha   90.00
_cell.angle_beta   90.00
_cell.angle_gamma   90.00
#
_symmetry.space_group_name_H-M   'P 1'
#
loop_
_entity.id
_entity.type
_entity.pdbx_description
1 polymer ?
#
loop_
_entity_poly.entity_id
_entity_poly.type
_entity_poly.pdbx_seq_one_letter_code
_entity_poly.pdbx_strand_id
1 'polypeptide(L)'
;MRKKRAILKRIYRVHFLGIELILSFIAIAAILISINQFFSFEDFQGSLDTIRSGLYGTLAAISGAMLGFVITGLSILLTTNSTVQMEKLKKSKHYITVFKIFFSTSKYLGILLILSLVSLVFDKDVSPILILSFMTLWAVIIVTFRLLRCIWVLEKIVILQVPKK
;
A
#
# COMPACT_ATOMS: atom_id res chain seq x y z
N MET A 1 7.84 -21.29 -25.38
CA MET A 1 7.33 -20.88 -24.05
C MET A 1 8.23 -19.92 -23.24
N ARG A 2 9.57 -19.91 -23.38
CA ARG A 2 10.45 -19.01 -22.60
C ARG A 2 10.33 -17.49 -22.92
N LYS A 3 10.06 -17.10 -24.17
CA LYS A 3 9.92 -15.68 -24.58
C LYS A 3 8.69 -14.98 -23.96
N LYS A 4 7.55 -15.67 -23.79
CA LYS A 4 6.33 -15.09 -23.17
C LYS A 4 6.55 -14.71 -21.69
N ARG A 5 7.29 -15.51 -20.91
CA ARG A 5 7.65 -15.19 -19.51
C ARG A 5 8.55 -13.94 -19.40
N ALA A 6 9.45 -13.73 -20.36
CA ALA A 6 10.34 -12.57 -20.36
C ALA A 6 9.59 -11.27 -20.69
N ILE A 7 8.62 -11.32 -21.60
CA ILE A 7 7.75 -10.19 -21.95
C ILE A 7 6.81 -9.85 -20.80
N LEU A 8 6.20 -10.85 -20.14
CA LEU A 8 5.39 -10.63 -18.93
C LEU A 8 6.22 -9.98 -17.80
N LYS A 9 7.45 -10.47 -17.56
CA LYS A 9 8.36 -9.84 -16.58
C LYS A 9 8.69 -8.39 -16.93
N ARG A 10 8.79 -8.04 -18.23
CA ARG A 10 9.11 -6.68 -18.69
C ARG A 10 7.92 -5.75 -18.56
N ILE A 11 6.72 -6.19 -18.92
CA ILE A 11 5.47 -5.42 -18.77
C ILE A 11 5.15 -5.21 -17.29
N TYR A 12 5.28 -6.26 -16.47
CA TYR A 12 5.13 -6.16 -15.02
C TYR A 12 6.13 -5.20 -14.39
N ARG A 13 7.35 -5.08 -14.92
CA ARG A 13 8.37 -4.16 -14.39
C ARG A 13 8.10 -2.69 -14.76
N VAL A 14 7.34 -2.42 -15.83
CA VAL A 14 7.05 -1.05 -16.30
C VAL A 14 5.68 -0.54 -15.80
N HIS A 15 4.66 -1.40 -15.74
CA HIS A 15 3.28 -1.05 -15.35
C HIS A 15 2.86 -1.66 -13.99
N PHE A 16 3.80 -2.15 -13.18
CA PHE A 16 3.50 -2.83 -11.92
C PHE A 16 2.52 -2.06 -11.04
N LEU A 17 2.71 -0.74 -10.93
CA LEU A 17 1.88 0.14 -10.11
C LEU A 17 0.42 0.15 -10.56
N GLY A 18 0.17 0.02 -11.87
CA GLY A 18 -1.18 -0.09 -12.42
C GLY A 18 -1.77 -1.48 -12.26
N ILE A 19 -0.95 -2.54 -12.34
CA ILE A 19 -1.40 -3.91 -12.13
C ILE A 19 -1.86 -4.13 -10.69
N GLU A 20 -1.15 -3.57 -9.71
CA GLU A 20 -1.58 -3.62 -8.30
C GLU A 20 -2.88 -2.85 -8.06
N LEU A 21 -3.08 -1.75 -8.79
CA LEU A 21 -4.31 -0.99 -8.74
C LEU A 21 -5.47 -1.83 -9.28
N ILE A 22 -5.30 -2.49 -10.43
CA ILE A 22 -6.31 -3.42 -10.99
C ILE A 22 -6.55 -4.59 -10.02
N LEU A 23 -5.50 -5.15 -9.43
CA LEU A 23 -5.61 -6.28 -8.51
C LEU A 23 -6.36 -5.89 -7.23
N SER A 24 -6.17 -4.65 -6.74
CA SER A 24 -6.95 -4.13 -5.62
C SER A 24 -8.43 -3.94 -5.95
N PHE A 25 -8.76 -3.52 -7.19
CA PHE A 25 -10.14 -3.44 -7.66
C PHE A 25 -10.80 -4.82 -7.76
N ILE A 26 -10.04 -5.83 -8.21
CA ILE A 26 -10.52 -7.21 -8.25
C ILE A 26 -10.74 -7.74 -6.82
N ALA A 27 -9.80 -7.45 -5.91
CA ALA A 27 -9.91 -7.89 -4.51
C ALA A 27 -11.14 -7.29 -3.81
N ILE A 28 -11.40 -5.99 -3.97
CA ILE A 28 -12.59 -5.37 -3.38
C ILE A 28 -13.89 -5.91 -4.02
N ALA A 29 -13.89 -6.13 -5.34
CA ALA A 29 -15.05 -6.71 -6.02
C ALA A 29 -15.33 -8.14 -5.52
N ALA A 30 -14.30 -8.96 -5.32
CA ALA A 30 -14.44 -10.30 -4.75
C ALA A 30 -14.99 -10.27 -3.33
N ILE A 31 -14.55 -9.31 -2.49
CA ILE A 31 -15.09 -9.12 -1.14
C ILE A 31 -16.58 -8.73 -1.20
N LEU A 32 -16.96 -7.78 -2.06
CA LEU A 32 -18.35 -7.37 -2.23
C LEU A 32 -19.26 -8.53 -2.68
N ILE A 33 -18.81 -9.34 -3.64
CA ILE A 33 -19.55 -10.52 -4.10
C ILE A 33 -19.67 -11.54 -2.97
N SER A 34 -18.61 -11.75 -2.20
CA SER A 34 -18.62 -12.70 -1.08
C SER A 34 -19.57 -12.26 0.02
N ILE A 35 -19.59 -10.97 0.37
CA ILE A 35 -20.55 -10.43 1.33
C ILE A 35 -21.97 -10.69 0.82
N ASN A 36 -22.28 -10.34 -0.43
CA ASN A 36 -23.61 -10.53 -1.00
C ASN A 36 -24.06 -12.00 -1.12
N GLN A 37 -23.11 -12.96 -1.17
CA GLN A 37 -23.44 -14.39 -1.25
C GLN A 37 -23.57 -15.08 0.12
N PHE A 38 -22.82 -14.63 1.13
CA PHE A 38 -22.72 -15.32 2.43
C PHE A 38 -23.41 -14.57 3.58
N PHE A 39 -23.62 -13.26 3.46
CA PHE A 39 -24.15 -12.42 4.54
C PHE A 39 -25.18 -11.41 4.00
N SER A 40 -26.22 -11.13 4.77
CA SER A 40 -27.07 -9.98 4.50
C SER A 40 -26.29 -8.69 4.78
N PHE A 41 -26.50 -7.65 3.97
CA PHE A 41 -25.86 -6.34 4.20
C PHE A 41 -26.17 -5.78 5.60
N GLU A 42 -27.33 -6.13 6.16
CA GLU A 42 -27.76 -5.76 7.51
C GLU A 42 -26.89 -6.39 8.60
N ASP A 43 -26.52 -7.67 8.47
CA ASP A 43 -25.66 -8.37 9.43
C ASP A 43 -24.23 -7.80 9.43
N PHE A 44 -23.75 -7.40 8.25
CA PHE A 44 -22.46 -6.75 8.09
C PHE A 44 -22.44 -5.35 8.71
N GLN A 45 -23.52 -4.57 8.55
CA GLN A 45 -23.67 -3.28 9.22
C GLN A 45 -23.73 -3.44 10.74
N GLY A 46 -24.56 -4.36 11.25
CA GLY A 46 -24.68 -4.61 12.68
C GLY A 46 -23.38 -5.09 13.33
N SER A 47 -22.52 -5.78 12.57
CA SER A 47 -21.18 -6.17 13.04
C SER A 47 -20.18 -5.01 13.09
N LEU A 48 -20.40 -3.96 12.30
CA LEU A 48 -19.58 -2.75 12.28
C LEU A 48 -20.05 -1.69 13.28
N ASP A 49 -21.32 -1.73 13.67
CA ASP A 49 -21.87 -0.87 14.70
C ASP A 49 -21.06 -1.04 15.99
N THR A 50 -20.73 0.07 16.65
CA THR A 50 -19.84 0.20 17.83
C THR A 50 -18.33 0.08 17.61
N ILE A 51 -17.86 -0.54 16.51
CA ILE A 51 -16.40 -0.67 16.24
C ILE A 51 -15.87 0.33 15.20
N ARG A 52 -16.75 1.00 14.44
CA ARG A 52 -16.40 1.95 13.37
C ARG A 52 -15.41 3.03 13.81
N SER A 53 -15.70 3.72 14.91
CA SER A 53 -14.85 4.80 15.42
C SER A 53 -13.46 4.27 15.80
N GLY A 54 -13.40 3.13 16.50
CA GLY A 54 -12.14 2.47 16.86
C GLY A 54 -11.34 2.02 15.64
N LEU A 55 -12.02 1.47 14.63
CA LEU A 55 -11.42 1.00 13.39
C LEU A 55 -10.80 2.17 12.61
N TYR A 56 -11.56 3.25 12.37
CA TYR A 56 -11.04 4.40 11.62
C TYR A 56 -9.94 5.14 12.38
N GLY A 57 -10.06 5.28 13.71
CA GLY A 57 -9.01 5.83 14.55
C GLY A 57 -7.71 5.02 14.48
N THR A 58 -7.82 3.69 14.56
CA THR A 58 -6.67 2.79 14.45
C THR A 58 -6.03 2.86 13.06
N LEU A 59 -6.83 2.87 12.00
CA LEU A 59 -6.31 3.00 10.63
C LEU A 59 -5.62 4.35 10.41
N ALA A 60 -6.15 5.45 10.95
CA ALA A 60 -5.51 6.74 10.90
C ALA A 60 -4.15 6.72 11.64
N ALA A 61 -4.10 6.16 12.85
CA ALA A 61 -2.86 6.05 13.62
C ALA A 61 -1.80 5.20 12.89
N ILE A 62 -2.16 4.00 12.42
CA ILE A 62 -1.24 3.10 11.72
C ILE A 62 -0.76 3.72 10.40
N SER A 63 -1.68 4.29 9.61
CA SER A 63 -1.31 4.90 8.32
C SER A 63 -0.40 6.11 8.51
N GLY A 64 -0.63 6.94 9.54
CA GLY A 64 0.25 8.05 9.91
C GLY A 64 1.65 7.58 10.33
N ALA A 65 1.73 6.56 11.20
CA ALA A 65 3.00 5.99 11.63
C ALA A 65 3.79 5.37 10.44
N MET A 66 3.12 4.60 9.59
CA MET A 66 3.73 4.00 8.40
C MET A 66 4.16 5.05 7.37
N LEU A 67 3.41 6.14 7.22
CA LEU A 67 3.81 7.26 6.37
C LEU A 67 5.12 7.88 6.86
N GLY A 68 5.22 8.14 8.16
CA GLY A 68 6.46 8.63 8.80
C GLY A 68 7.63 7.68 8.59
N PHE A 69 7.42 6.37 8.78
CA PHE A 69 8.44 5.34 8.54
C PHE A 69 8.96 5.34 7.09
N VAL A 70 8.06 5.40 6.11
CA VAL A 70 8.43 5.41 4.68
C VAL A 70 9.21 6.68 4.34
N ILE A 71 8.84 7.84 4.88
CA ILE A 71 9.57 9.10 4.67
C ILE A 71 10.96 9.04 5.30
N THR A 72 11.08 8.57 6.54
CA THR A 72 12.38 8.40 7.21
C THR A 72 13.29 7.44 6.43
N GLY A 73 12.75 6.31 5.96
CA GLY A 73 13.48 5.37 5.11
C GLY A 73 13.98 6.01 3.80
N LEU A 74 13.17 6.88 3.20
CA LEU A 74 13.57 7.64 2.00
C LEU A 74 14.70 8.64 2.31
N SER A 75 14.63 9.35 3.44
CA SER A 75 15.69 10.27 3.89
C SER A 75 17.01 9.54 4.15
N ILE A 76 16.96 8.37 4.78
CA ILE A 76 18.15 7.52 4.99
C ILE A 76 18.73 7.09 3.63
N LEU A 77 17.89 6.66 2.69
CA LEU A 77 18.34 6.25 1.36
C LEU A 77 19.03 7.40 0.60
N LEU A 78 18.53 8.63 0.75
CA LEU A 78 19.10 9.83 0.14
C LEU A 78 20.45 10.22 0.76
N THR A 79 20.57 10.13 2.07
CA THR A 79 21.75 10.55 2.85
C THR A 79 22.83 9.48 2.94
N THR A 80 22.52 8.22 2.66
CA THR A 80 23.48 7.13 2.66
C THR A 80 24.59 7.39 1.62
N ASN A 81 25.82 7.52 2.13
CA ASN A 81 27.02 7.75 1.34
C ASN A 81 27.37 6.56 0.44
N SER A 82 27.91 6.90 -0.73
CA SER A 82 28.19 6.02 -1.85
C SER A 82 29.32 5.02 -1.55
N THR A 83 28.99 3.82 -1.09
CA THR A 83 29.88 2.67 -1.35
C THR A 83 29.94 2.42 -2.86
N VAL A 84 31.03 1.84 -3.37
CA VAL A 84 31.22 1.55 -4.81
C VAL A 84 30.03 0.77 -5.41
N GLN A 85 29.38 -0.08 -4.60
CA GLN A 85 28.18 -0.83 -4.97
C GLN A 85 26.92 0.05 -5.04
N MET A 86 26.77 1.02 -4.11
CA MET A 86 25.67 1.98 -4.11
C MET A 86 25.79 2.99 -5.26
N GLU A 87 27.00 3.36 -5.69
CA GLU A 87 27.19 4.19 -6.90
C GLU A 87 26.73 3.49 -8.17
N LYS A 88 27.03 2.19 -8.30
CA LYS A 88 26.53 1.36 -9.41
C LYS A 88 25.01 1.29 -9.40
N LEU A 89 24.39 1.22 -8.21
CA LEU A 89 22.94 1.27 -8.08
C LEU A 89 22.38 2.65 -8.48
N LYS A 90 22.96 3.76 -7.99
CA LYS A 90 22.56 5.14 -8.31
C LYS A 90 22.64 5.45 -9.81
N LYS A 91 23.64 4.88 -10.51
CA LYS A 91 23.79 4.98 -11.98
C LYS A 91 22.82 4.07 -12.76
N SER A 92 22.13 3.14 -12.11
CA SER A 92 21.20 2.22 -12.75
C SER A 92 19.76 2.76 -12.78
N LYS A 93 18.96 2.32 -13.76
CA LYS A 93 17.51 2.61 -13.83
C LYS A 93 16.71 2.09 -12.63
N HIS A 94 17.30 1.22 -11.79
CA HIS A 94 16.65 0.68 -10.61
C HIS A 94 16.53 1.69 -9.48
N TYR A 95 17.47 2.63 -9.35
CA TYR A 95 17.41 3.67 -8.31
C TYR A 95 16.15 4.53 -8.43
N ILE A 96 15.86 5.05 -9.63
CA ILE A 96 14.62 5.81 -9.90
C ILE A 96 13.36 4.99 -9.59
N THR A 97 13.41 3.68 -9.81
CA THR A 97 12.28 2.78 -9.50
C THR A 97 12.04 2.68 -7.99
N VAL A 98 13.10 2.61 -7.18
CA VAL A 98 12.99 2.63 -5.71
C VAL A 98 12.30 3.91 -5.25
N PHE A 99 12.78 5.08 -5.70
CA PHE A 99 12.17 6.37 -5.35
C PHE A 99 10.70 6.44 -5.74
N LYS A 100 10.35 5.95 -6.94
CA LYS A 100 8.97 5.89 -7.41
C LYS A 100 8.09 5.00 -6.51
N ILE A 101 8.62 3.90 -6.00
CA ILE A 101 7.91 3.00 -5.08
C ILE A 101 7.67 3.68 -3.73
N PHE A 102 8.71 4.26 -3.13
CA PHE A 102 8.60 4.95 -1.85
C PHE A 102 7.62 6.12 -1.94
N PHE A 103 7.79 7.00 -2.93
CA PHE A 103 6.90 8.16 -3.12
C PHE A 103 5.45 7.74 -3.39
N SER A 104 5.25 6.71 -4.23
CA SER A 104 3.92 6.20 -4.48
C SER A 104 3.32 5.51 -3.25
N THR A 105 4.12 4.90 -2.37
CA THR A 105 3.62 4.31 -1.12
C THR A 105 3.21 5.41 -0.15
N SER A 106 4.03 6.45 0.02
CA SER A 106 3.70 7.63 0.82
C SER A 106 2.41 8.32 0.36
N LYS A 107 2.22 8.49 -0.96
CA LYS A 107 0.99 9.10 -1.48
C LYS A 107 -0.26 8.32 -1.08
N TYR A 108 -0.24 6.99 -1.22
CA TYR A 108 -1.42 6.17 -0.89
C TYR A 108 -1.63 5.99 0.61
N LEU A 109 -0.56 5.97 1.40
CA LEU A 109 -0.65 6.05 2.87
C LEU A 109 -1.29 7.36 3.31
N GLY A 110 -0.90 8.49 2.70
CA GLY A 110 -1.53 9.79 2.94
C GLY A 110 -3.02 9.81 2.55
N ILE A 111 -3.39 9.20 1.42
CA ILE A 111 -4.79 9.04 1.03
C ILE A 111 -5.55 8.21 2.06
N LEU A 112 -5.01 7.07 2.49
CA LEU A 112 -5.63 6.22 3.51
C LEU A 112 -5.80 6.97 4.83
N LEU A 113 -4.80 7.75 5.25
CA LEU A 113 -4.85 8.58 6.46
C LEU A 113 -6.00 9.59 6.38
N ILE A 114 -6.05 10.38 5.30
CA ILE A 114 -7.11 11.38 5.10
C ILE A 114 -8.47 10.71 5.05
N LEU A 115 -8.60 9.61 4.31
CA LEU A 115 -9.85 8.88 4.18
C LEU A 115 -10.31 8.28 5.51
N SER A 116 -9.37 7.79 6.33
CA SER A 116 -9.65 7.28 7.68
C SER A 116 -10.11 8.40 8.61
N LEU A 117 -9.49 9.59 8.53
CA LEU A 117 -9.92 10.76 9.31
C LEU A 117 -11.30 11.28 8.87
N VAL A 118 -11.56 11.33 7.55
CA VAL A 118 -12.88 11.69 7.01
C VAL A 118 -13.91 10.67 7.46
N SER A 119 -13.63 9.37 7.34
CA SER A 119 -14.54 8.33 7.81
C SER A 119 -14.77 8.41 9.32
N LEU A 120 -13.75 8.70 10.11
CA LEU A 120 -13.90 8.89 11.56
C LEU A 120 -14.83 10.05 11.93
N VAL A 121 -14.84 11.13 11.14
CA VAL A 121 -15.67 12.32 11.41
C VAL A 121 -17.09 12.17 10.88
N PHE A 122 -17.26 11.63 9.67
CA PHE A 122 -18.53 11.60 8.94
C PHE A 122 -19.27 10.27 9.04
N ASP A 123 -18.57 9.15 9.16
CA ASP A 123 -19.16 7.81 9.20
C ASP A 123 -19.41 7.39 10.65
N LYS A 124 -20.51 7.91 11.22
CA LYS A 124 -20.95 7.66 12.61
C LYS A 124 -21.94 6.51 12.67
N ASP A 125 -22.00 5.82 13.81
CA ASP A 125 -22.91 4.69 14.04
C ASP A 125 -24.40 5.03 13.85
N VAL A 126 -24.78 6.31 14.05
CA VAL A 126 -26.18 6.77 13.89
C VAL A 126 -26.58 6.93 12.41
N SER A 127 -25.62 7.11 11.51
CA SER A 127 -25.88 7.32 10.07
C SER A 127 -24.75 6.69 9.24
N PRO A 128 -24.74 5.36 9.09
CA PRO A 128 -23.66 4.65 8.42
C PRO A 128 -23.60 4.98 6.93
N ILE A 129 -22.47 5.50 6.47
CA ILE A 129 -22.18 5.79 5.07
C ILE A 129 -21.32 4.65 4.51
N LEU A 130 -21.99 3.61 4.00
CA LEU A 130 -21.35 2.40 3.45
C LEU A 130 -20.23 2.69 2.44
N ILE A 131 -20.42 3.73 1.61
CA ILE A 131 -19.44 4.13 0.60
C ILE A 131 -18.09 4.47 1.23
N LEU A 132 -18.08 5.19 2.37
CA LEU A 132 -16.84 5.54 3.08
C LEU A 132 -16.15 4.31 3.66
N SER A 133 -16.91 3.38 4.24
CA SER A 133 -16.36 2.13 4.76
C SER A 133 -15.70 1.30 3.65
N PHE A 134 -16.36 1.17 2.49
CA PHE A 134 -15.81 0.43 1.34
C PHE A 134 -14.60 1.13 0.71
N MET A 135 -14.63 2.45 0.58
CA MET A 135 -13.46 3.21 0.10
C MET A 135 -12.27 3.03 1.04
N THR A 136 -12.51 3.05 2.36
CA THR A 136 -11.45 2.85 3.37
C THR A 136 -10.86 1.45 3.28
N LEU A 137 -11.71 0.43 3.16
CA LEU A 137 -11.27 -0.95 3.00
C LEU A 137 -10.45 -1.15 1.71
N TRP A 138 -10.90 -0.57 0.60
CA TRP A 138 -10.14 -0.55 -0.66
C TRP A 138 -8.78 0.13 -0.52
N ALA A 139 -8.72 1.28 0.16
CA ALA A 139 -7.48 2.00 0.41
C ALA A 139 -6.49 1.18 1.27
N VAL A 140 -6.98 0.45 2.28
CA VAL A 140 -6.18 -0.47 3.10
C VAL A 140 -5.55 -1.57 2.25
N ILE A 141 -6.32 -2.19 1.36
CA ILE A 141 -5.83 -3.25 0.46
C ILE A 141 -4.69 -2.72 -0.42
N ILE A 142 -4.88 -1.56 -1.04
CA ILE A 142 -3.85 -0.95 -1.89
C ILE A 142 -2.58 -0.65 -1.10
N VAL A 143 -2.72 -0.02 0.07
CA VAL A 143 -1.60 0.35 0.92
C VAL A 143 -0.83 -0.89 1.35
N THR A 144 -1.51 -2.00 1.65
CA THR A 144 -0.89 -3.27 2.04
C THR A 144 0.02 -3.80 0.92
N PHE A 145 -0.45 -3.87 -0.32
CA PHE A 145 0.37 -4.30 -1.45
C PHE A 145 1.61 -3.41 -1.65
N ARG A 146 1.43 -2.08 -1.50
CA ARG A 146 2.52 -1.11 -1.64
C ARG A 146 3.55 -1.21 -0.52
N LEU A 147 3.11 -1.46 0.72
CA LEU A 147 4.01 -1.69 1.85
C LEU A 147 4.83 -2.96 1.66
N LEU A 148 4.22 -4.08 1.22
CA LEU A 148 4.94 -5.32 0.92
C LEU A 148 6.05 -5.09 -0.12
N ARG A 149 5.77 -4.30 -1.17
CA ARG A 149 6.77 -3.89 -2.16
C ARG A 149 7.88 -3.04 -1.55
N CYS A 150 7.52 -2.07 -0.71
CA CYS A 150 8.47 -1.20 -0.05
C CYS A 150 9.46 -2.01 0.79
N ILE A 151 8.94 -2.96 1.59
CA ILE A 151 9.73 -3.89 2.40
C ILE A 151 10.65 -4.75 1.51
N TRP A 152 10.10 -5.33 0.44
CA TRP A 152 10.88 -6.15 -0.50
C TRP A 152 12.03 -5.36 -1.15
N VAL A 153 11.78 -4.09 -1.52
CA VAL A 153 12.81 -3.22 -2.08
C VAL A 153 13.88 -2.90 -1.04
N LEU A 154 13.48 -2.59 0.19
CA LEU A 154 14.40 -2.30 1.29
C LEU A 154 15.31 -3.51 1.59
N GLU A 155 14.74 -4.72 1.62
CA GLU A 155 15.49 -5.97 1.77
C GLU A 155 16.60 -6.11 0.71
N LYS A 156 16.29 -5.81 -0.56
CA LYS A 156 17.29 -5.87 -1.64
C LYS A 156 18.36 -4.80 -1.52
N ILE A 157 18.05 -3.63 -0.98
CA ILE A 157 19.03 -2.57 -0.75
C ILE A 157 19.98 -2.96 0.39
N VAL A 158 19.44 -3.49 1.50
CA VAL A 158 20.25 -3.94 2.65
C VAL A 158 21.20 -5.06 2.25
N ILE A 159 20.73 -6.05 1.47
CA ILE A 159 21.58 -7.14 0.95
C ILE A 159 22.75 -6.61 0.11
N LEU A 160 22.57 -5.49 -0.60
CA LEU A 160 23.63 -4.88 -1.40
C LEU A 160 24.66 -4.12 -0.55
N GLN A 161 24.29 -3.68 0.65
CA GLN A 161 25.18 -2.97 1.56
C GLN A 161 26.02 -3.90 2.44
N VAL A 162 25.53 -5.11 2.73
CA VAL A 162 26.27 -6.10 3.50
C VAL A 162 27.26 -6.83 2.58
N PRO A 163 28.58 -6.60 2.70
CA PRO A 163 29.55 -7.35 1.90
C PRO A 163 29.44 -8.83 2.25
N LYS A 164 29.28 -9.69 1.24
CA LYS A 164 29.49 -11.13 1.42
C LYS A 164 30.93 -11.33 1.88
N LYS A 165 31.10 -11.83 3.11
CA LYS A 165 32.37 -12.41 3.55
C LYS A 165 32.74 -13.59 2.67
#